data_AF-A0A3L6RD97-F1
#
_entry.id   AF-A0A3L6RD97-F1
#
_cell.length_a   1.000
_cell.length_b   1.000
_cell.length_c   1.000
_cell.angle_alpha   90.00
_cell.angle_beta   90.00
_cell.angle_gamma   90.00
#
_symmetry.space_group_name_H-M   'P 1'
#
loop_
_entity.id
_entity.type
_entity.pdbx_description
1 polymer ?
#
loop_
_entity_poly.entity_id
_entity_poly.type
_entity_poly.pdbx_seq_one_letter_code
_entity_poly.pdbx_strand_id
1 'polypeptide(L)'
;MSQLAHCDGLVLLPTNTKTYVFNLAMKNAVALPESWHNRMAHDTCLLVGFGFDPSTGRYKVAPSFYRCSDRDPTGILAMETEVFTIGAGDGSWRETSADPPYPVFSSQTGKHYEGYLLCFINRNN
;
A
#
# COMPACT_ATOMS: atom_id res chain seq x y z
N MET A 1 0.12 -11.58 7.85
CA MET A 1 -0.32 -12.11 6.53
C MET A 1 -0.33 -10.95 5.54
N SER A 2 0.45 -11.04 4.46
CA SER A 2 0.44 -10.05 3.38
C SER A 2 -0.88 -10.13 2.61
N GLN A 3 -1.57 -9.00 2.48
CA GLN A 3 -2.80 -8.91 1.70
C GLN A 3 -2.50 -8.70 0.22
N LEU A 4 -3.20 -9.46 -0.62
CA LEU A 4 -3.19 -9.31 -2.06
C LEU A 4 -4.23 -8.28 -2.49
N ALA A 5 -3.85 -7.39 -3.40
CA ALA A 5 -4.76 -6.41 -4.01
C ALA A 5 -4.91 -6.68 -5.51
N HIS A 6 -6.08 -6.38 -6.08
CA HIS A 6 -6.30 -6.52 -7.51
C HIS A 6 -7.14 -5.36 -8.05
N CYS A 7 -6.88 -4.99 -9.30
CA CYS A 7 -7.59 -3.92 -10.01
C CYS A 7 -7.50 -4.23 -11.51
N ASP A 8 -8.62 -4.23 -12.23
CA ASP A 8 -8.69 -4.40 -13.69
C ASP A 8 -7.89 -5.60 -14.24
N GLY A 9 -7.88 -6.73 -13.51
CA GLY A 9 -7.15 -7.94 -13.89
C GLY A 9 -5.64 -7.91 -13.61
N LEU A 10 -5.12 -6.80 -13.08
CA LEU A 10 -3.79 -6.71 -12.49
C LEU A 10 -3.84 -7.15 -11.02
N VAL A 11 -2.77 -7.80 -10.57
CA VAL A 11 -2.65 -8.33 -9.21
C VAL A 11 -1.38 -7.78 -8.57
N LEU A 12 -1.53 -7.14 -7.41
CA LEU A 12 -0.43 -6.66 -6.58
C LEU A 12 -0.11 -7.68 -5.49
N LEU A 13 1.14 -8.13 -5.46
CA LEU A 13 1.66 -9.06 -4.48
C LEU A 13 2.85 -8.43 -3.73
N PRO A 14 2.64 -8.00 -2.49
CA PRO A 14 3.75 -7.64 -1.60
C PRO A 14 4.44 -8.92 -1.08
N THR A 15 5.76 -9.01 -1.24
CA THR A 15 6.61 -10.02 -0.61
C THR A 15 7.41 -9.38 0.54
N ASN A 16 8.21 -10.18 1.24
CA ASN A 16 9.07 -9.69 2.33
C ASN A 16 10.21 -8.76 1.87
N THR A 17 10.41 -8.58 0.56
CA THR A 17 11.53 -7.79 0.03
C THR A 17 11.12 -6.85 -1.09
N LYS A 18 10.11 -7.21 -1.89
CA LYS A 18 9.66 -6.43 -3.05
C LYS A 18 8.17 -6.56 -3.25
N THR A 19 7.62 -5.57 -3.94
CA THR A 19 6.24 -5.61 -4.38
C THR A 19 6.20 -5.86 -5.88
N TYR A 20 5.34 -6.77 -6.30
CA TYR A 20 5.18 -7.15 -7.70
C TYR A 20 3.77 -6.83 -8.19
N VAL A 21 3.67 -6.36 -9.42
CA VAL A 21 2.40 -6.23 -10.16
C VAL A 21 2.41 -7.25 -11.28
N PHE A 22 1.40 -8.11 -11.31
CA PHE A 22 1.21 -9.13 -12.32
C PHE A 22 0.08 -8.73 -13.26
N ASN A 23 0.33 -8.81 -14.57
CA ASN A 23 -0.74 -8.89 -15.56
C ASN A 23 -0.92 -10.36 -15.94
N LEU A 24 -1.96 -11.00 -15.39
CA LEU A 24 -2.22 -12.41 -15.64
C LEU A 24 -2.66 -12.68 -17.08
N ALA A 25 -3.32 -11.72 -17.73
CA ALA A 25 -3.74 -11.86 -19.13
C ALA A 25 -2.53 -11.88 -20.08
N MET A 26 -1.52 -11.04 -19.82
CA MET A 26 -0.31 -10.95 -20.62
C MET A 26 0.84 -11.84 -20.09
N LYS A 27 0.62 -12.56 -18.98
CA LYS A 27 1.63 -13.36 -18.28
C LYS A 27 2.92 -12.59 -18.00
N ASN A 28 2.79 -11.30 -17.66
CA ASN A 28 3.92 -10.45 -17.34
C ASN A 28 3.90 -10.05 -15.86
N ALA A 29 5.07 -9.67 -15.36
CA ALA A 29 5.25 -9.19 -14.00
C ALA A 29 6.22 -8.02 -14.01
N VAL A 30 5.93 -7.01 -13.20
CA VAL A 30 6.79 -5.86 -12.97
C VAL A 30 7.13 -5.81 -11.49
N ALA A 31 8.42 -5.78 -11.19
CA ALA A 31 8.90 -5.49 -9.83
C ALA A 31 8.89 -3.98 -9.61
N LEU A 32 8.29 -3.53 -8.52
CA LEU A 32 8.34 -2.14 -8.12
C LEU A 32 9.70 -1.81 -7.49
N PRO A 33 10.17 -0.56 -7.59
CA PRO A 33 11.37 -0.12 -6.90
C PRO A 33 11.23 -0.32 -5.38
N GLU A 34 12.35 -0.51 -4.69
CA GLU A 34 12.36 -0.65 -3.24
C GLU A 34 11.85 0.66 -2.61
N SER A 35 10.87 0.57 -1.72
CA SER A 35 10.41 1.72 -0.95
C SER A 35 11.28 1.86 0.31
N TRP A 36 11.53 3.09 0.75
CA TRP A 36 12.45 3.36 1.87
C TRP A 36 12.00 2.64 3.15
N HIS A 37 10.68 2.51 3.33
CA HIS A 37 10.07 1.93 4.52
C HIS A 37 9.84 0.41 4.43
N ASN A 38 10.09 -0.22 3.28
CA ASN A 38 10.04 -1.68 3.11
C ASN A 38 11.08 -2.40 4.00
N ARG A 39 12.20 -1.75 4.35
CA ARG A 39 13.19 -2.32 5.29
C ARG A 39 12.69 -2.49 6.73
N MET A 40 11.72 -1.69 7.15
CA MET A 40 11.17 -1.69 8.52
C MET A 40 9.90 -2.52 8.64
N ALA A 41 9.34 -2.99 7.51
CA ALA A 41 8.04 -3.64 7.45
C ALA A 41 8.01 -5.07 8.02
N HIS A 42 9.14 -5.60 8.49
CA HIS A 42 9.24 -6.96 9.01
C HIS A 42 8.38 -7.21 10.27
N ASP A 43 8.04 -6.17 11.03
CA ASP A 43 7.31 -6.31 12.32
C ASP A 43 5.93 -5.63 12.37
N THR A 44 5.46 -4.99 11.29
CA THR A 44 4.25 -4.16 11.32
C THR A 44 3.23 -4.49 10.23
N CYS A 45 1.94 -4.42 10.56
CA CYS A 45 0.82 -4.63 9.66
C CYS A 45 0.90 -3.73 8.42
N LEU A 46 1.13 -4.35 7.26
CA LEU A 46 1.08 -3.70 5.95
C LEU A 46 -0.35 -3.64 5.44
N LEU A 47 -0.87 -2.43 5.25
CA LEU A 47 -2.03 -2.19 4.42
C LEU A 47 -1.53 -1.81 3.03
N VAL A 48 -2.11 -2.41 1.98
CA VAL A 48 -1.69 -2.11 0.62
C VAL A 48 -2.89 -1.77 -0.25
N GLY A 49 -2.84 -0.58 -0.82
CA GLY A 49 -3.76 -0.11 -1.83
C GLY A 49 -3.24 -0.29 -3.24
N PHE A 50 -4.15 -0.64 -4.15
CA PHE A 50 -3.86 -0.73 -5.58
C PHE A 50 -5.07 -0.31 -6.38
N GLY A 51 -4.88 0.57 -7.37
CA GLY A 51 -5.99 1.06 -8.17
C GLY A 51 -5.56 1.83 -9.42
N PHE A 52 -6.50 1.98 -10.35
CA PHE A 52 -6.37 2.86 -11.51
C PHE A 52 -6.83 4.28 -11.16
N ASP A 53 -6.00 5.28 -11.42
CA ASP A 53 -6.36 6.69 -11.28
C ASP A 53 -6.77 7.27 -12.64
N PRO A 54 -8.08 7.52 -12.89
CA PRO A 54 -8.56 8.05 -14.17
C PRO A 54 -8.04 9.45 -14.48
N SER A 55 -7.71 10.25 -13.47
CA SER A 55 -7.23 11.63 -13.68
C SER A 55 -5.85 11.69 -14.32
N THR A 56 -5.02 10.67 -14.05
CA THR A 56 -3.68 10.53 -14.63
C THR A 56 -3.58 9.43 -15.68
N GLY A 57 -4.63 8.60 -15.80
CA GLY A 57 -4.66 7.43 -16.69
C GLY A 57 -3.68 6.34 -16.31
N ARG A 58 -3.33 6.24 -15.01
CA ARG A 58 -2.23 5.39 -14.52
C ARG A 58 -2.62 4.59 -13.30
N TYR A 59 -2.01 3.42 -13.16
CA TYR A 59 -2.13 2.62 -11.95
C TYR A 59 -1.24 3.17 -10.84
N LYS A 60 -1.76 3.14 -9.62
CA LYS A 60 -1.08 3.59 -8.41
C LYS A 60 -1.07 2.50 -7.36
N VAL A 61 0.02 2.44 -6.63
CA VAL A 61 0.25 1.52 -5.51
C VAL A 61 0.49 2.37 -4.28
N ALA A 62 -0.28 2.13 -3.23
CA ALA A 62 -0.23 2.91 -2.01
C ALA A 62 -0.08 2.00 -0.78
N PRO A 63 1.15 1.58 -0.44
CA PRO A 63 1.40 0.87 0.80
C PRO A 63 1.39 1.85 1.96
N SER A 64 0.86 1.37 3.08
CA SER A 64 0.86 2.08 4.34
C SER A 64 1.47 1.21 5.44
N PHE A 65 2.20 1.88 6.33
CA PHE A 65 3.04 1.26 7.34
C PHE A 65 2.79 1.93 8.69
N TYR A 66 2.81 1.13 9.76
CA TYR A 66 2.77 1.65 11.12
C TYR A 66 4.17 1.95 11.62
N ARG A 67 4.37 3.15 12.20
CA ARG A 67 5.56 3.46 13.00
C ARG A 67 5.25 3.06 14.45
N CYS A 68 5.82 1.94 14.90
CA CYS A 68 5.77 1.55 16.31
C CYS A 68 6.94 2.22 17.05
N SER A 69 6.70 2.80 18.22
CA SER A 69 7.75 3.34 19.09
C SER A 69 7.80 2.53 20.38
N ASP A 70 9.01 2.12 20.81
CA ASP A 70 9.23 1.42 22.08
C ASP A 70 8.75 2.18 23.34
N ARG A 71 8.34 3.46 23.18
CA ARG A 71 8.00 4.36 24.29
C ARG A 71 6.50 4.55 24.53
N ASP A 72 5.62 4.02 23.68
CA ASP A 72 4.16 4.21 23.82
C ASP A 72 3.44 2.87 24.16
N PRO A 73 2.90 2.71 25.38
CA PRO A 73 2.19 1.49 25.79
C PRO A 73 0.85 1.28 25.05
N THR A 74 0.37 2.28 24.31
CA THR A 74 -0.81 2.19 23.44
C THR A 74 -0.50 1.60 22.05
N GLY A 75 0.78 1.45 21.73
CA GLY A 75 1.30 0.59 20.67
C GLY A 75 1.33 1.17 19.24
N ILE A 76 0.57 2.20 18.89
CA ILE A 76 0.57 2.79 17.53
C ILE A 76 0.56 4.31 17.59
N LEU A 77 1.59 4.93 16.99
CA LEU A 77 1.82 6.38 17.06
C LEU A 77 1.51 7.13 15.76
N ALA A 78 1.71 6.51 14.60
CA ALA A 78 1.55 7.16 13.29
C ALA A 78 1.45 6.13 12.16
N MET A 79 0.70 6.46 11.10
CA MET A 79 0.58 5.62 9.90
C MET A 79 1.03 6.42 8.69
N GLU A 80 2.12 5.97 8.11
CA GLU A 80 2.73 6.59 6.94
C GLU A 80 2.24 5.88 5.68
N THR A 81 1.98 6.65 4.62
CA THR A 81 1.58 6.09 3.34
C THR A 81 2.49 6.63 2.25
N GLU A 82 3.00 5.74 1.41
CA GLU A 82 3.74 6.10 0.21
C GLU A 82 2.84 5.86 -1.00
N VAL A 83 3.11 6.53 -2.12
CA VAL A 83 2.41 6.32 -3.38
C VAL A 83 3.44 6.14 -4.50
N PHE A 84 3.33 5.04 -5.22
CA PHE A 84 4.06 4.79 -6.45
C PHE A 84 3.12 4.82 -7.64
N THR A 85 3.51 5.53 -8.69
CA THR A 85 2.74 5.61 -9.95
C THR A 85 3.43 4.77 -11.02
N ILE A 86 2.75 3.73 -11.49
CA ILE A 86 3.30 2.80 -12.47
C ILE A 86 3.46 3.52 -13.81
N GLY A 87 4.68 3.45 -14.36
CA GLY A 87 5.01 4.05 -15.64
C GLY A 87 5.19 5.57 -15.62
N ALA A 88 5.28 6.21 -14.44
CA ALA A 88 5.57 7.65 -14.33
C ALA A 88 6.97 8.04 -14.86
N GLY A 89 7.91 7.08 -14.90
CA GLY A 89 9.23 7.23 -15.51
C GLY A 89 10.34 7.72 -14.57
N ASP A 90 9.98 8.23 -13.39
CA ASP A 90 10.91 8.66 -12.34
C ASP A 90 11.34 7.53 -11.40
N GLY A 91 10.57 6.44 -11.35
CA GLY A 91 10.83 5.28 -10.49
C GLY A 91 10.79 5.63 -9.00
N SER A 92 10.16 6.74 -8.62
CA SER A 92 10.24 7.30 -7.27
C SER A 92 8.96 7.04 -6.47
N TRP A 93 9.12 6.75 -5.17
CA TRP A 93 8.03 6.71 -4.22
C TRP A 93 7.77 8.12 -3.69
N ARG A 94 6.50 8.54 -3.64
CA ARG A 94 6.08 9.80 -3.04
C ARG A 94 5.45 9.55 -1.68
N GLU A 95 6.00 10.14 -0.62
CA GLU A 95 5.38 10.12 0.70
C GLU A 95 4.10 10.99 0.71
N THR A 96 3.08 10.53 1.44
CA THR A 96 1.90 11.33 1.74
C THR A 96 2.01 11.84 3.17
N SER A 97 2.08 13.16 3.31
CA SER A 97 2.49 13.85 4.54
C SER A 97 1.43 13.91 5.65
N ALA A 98 0.33 13.17 5.52
CA ALA A 98 -0.79 13.24 6.45
C ALA A 98 -1.02 11.88 7.08
N ASP A 99 -0.78 11.78 8.39
CA ASP A 99 -1.25 10.66 9.17
C ASP A 99 -2.78 10.58 9.06
N PRO A 100 -3.35 9.39 8.83
CA PRO A 100 -4.80 9.24 8.85
C PRO A 100 -5.33 9.61 10.24
N PRO A 101 -6.55 10.17 10.32
CA PRO A 101 -7.12 10.64 11.58
C PRO A 101 -7.36 9.52 12.60
N TYR A 102 -7.32 8.26 12.17
CA TYR A 102 -7.49 7.08 13.01
C TYR A 102 -6.55 5.95 12.57
N PRO A 103 -6.06 5.13 13.53
CA PRO A 103 -5.34 3.92 13.19
C PRO A 103 -6.22 2.94 12.40
N VAL A 104 -5.73 2.44 11.27
CA VAL A 104 -6.40 1.47 10.40
C VAL A 104 -6.04 0.04 10.82
N PHE A 105 -6.60 -0.42 11.93
CA PHE A 105 -6.43 -1.79 12.38
C PHE A 105 -7.30 -2.74 11.58
N SER A 106 -6.90 -3.09 10.36
CA SER A 106 -7.51 -4.23 9.70
C SER A 106 -6.60 -4.86 8.67
N SER A 107 -6.69 -6.18 8.61
CA SER A 107 -6.06 -7.00 7.58
C SER A 107 -6.90 -7.10 6.30
N GLN A 108 -7.68 -6.06 5.96
CA GLN A 108 -8.51 -6.07 4.77
C GLN A 108 -7.90 -5.18 3.68
N THR A 109 -7.64 -5.80 2.53
CA THR A 109 -7.15 -5.12 1.33
C THR A 109 -8.03 -3.91 1.02
N GLY A 110 -7.43 -2.73 0.85
CA GLY A 110 -8.15 -1.54 0.44
C GLY A 110 -8.87 -1.78 -0.90
N LYS A 111 -10.15 -1.40 -0.99
CA LYS A 111 -10.91 -1.52 -2.23
C LYS A 111 -10.69 -0.28 -3.09
N HIS A 112 -10.42 -0.48 -4.36
CA HIS A 112 -10.43 0.60 -5.34
C HIS A 112 -11.85 0.87 -5.83
N TYR A 113 -12.21 2.15 -5.91
CA TYR A 113 -13.46 2.61 -6.52
C TYR A 113 -13.24 3.99 -7.14
N GLU A 114 -13.39 4.09 -8.47
CA GLU A 114 -13.32 5.36 -9.22
C GLU A 114 -12.09 6.26 -8.90
N GLY A 115 -10.93 5.63 -8.70
CA GLY A 115 -9.69 6.36 -8.39
C GLY A 115 -9.45 6.62 -6.91
N TYR A 116 -10.40 6.27 -6.04
CA TYR A 116 -10.25 6.28 -4.59
C TYR A 116 -9.83 4.91 -4.07
N LEU A 117 -9.00 4.93 -3.02
CA LEU A 117 -8.71 3.75 -2.21
C LEU A 117 -9.53 3.83 -0.92
N LEU A 118 -10.39 2.84 -0.71
CA LEU A 118 -11.26 2.72 0.45
C LEU A 118 -10.70 1.67 1.40
N CYS A 119 -10.28 2.12 2.58
CA CYS A 119 -9.77 1.27 3.64
C CYS A 119 -10.87 1.08 4.70
N PHE A 120 -11.18 -0.16 5.04
CA PHE A 120 -12.18 -0.46 6.08
C PHE A 120 -11.50 -0.52 7.44
N ILE A 121 -11.90 0.37 8.34
CA ILE A 121 -11.43 0.38 9.73
C ILE A 121 -12.44 -0.42 10.54
N ASN A 122 -12.03 -1.55 11.13
CA ASN A 122 -12.88 -2.27 12.07
C ASN A 122 -12.80 -1.55 13.42
N ARG A 123 -13.96 -1.09 13.91
CA ARG A 123 -14.09 -0.41 15.20
C ARG A 123 -14.56 -1.40 16.25
N ASN A 124 -13.82 -2.49 16.43
CA ASN A 124 -14.02 -3.38 17.56
C ASN A 124 -12.94 -3.07 18.60
N ASN A 125 -13.37 -2.37 19.66
CA ASN A 125 -12.63 -2.18 20.91
C ASN A 125 -12.35 -3.52 21.59
#